data_AF-A0A0C4DWS3-F1
#
_entry.id   AF-A0A0C4DWS3-F1
#
_cell.length_a   1.000
_cell.length_b   1.000
_cell.length_c   1.000
_cell.angle_alpha   90.00
_cell.angle_beta   90.00
_cell.angle_gamma   90.00
#
_symmetry.space_group_name_H-M   'P 1'
#
loop_
_entity.id
_entity.type
_entity.pdbx_description
1 polymer ?
#
loop_
_entity_poly.entity_id
_entity_poly.type
_entity_poly.pdbx_seq_one_letter_code
_entity_poly.pdbx_strand_id
1 'polypeptide(L)'
;MALLGPLPKPWHVELTVGHGNRLSVWFVDQGRRSDDDGKITTGSPVRTREDPRLMDVPLTGRRGGGEGEEADDPEVFNYFRNRNTGEVVNSDPCMMPEALEARGVSGLQRFALI
;
A
#
# COMPACT_ATOMS: atom_id res chain seq x y z
N MET A 1 -16.98 3.73 3.69
CA MET A 1 -16.33 3.87 2.37
C MET A 1 -14.83 4.01 2.59
N ALA A 2 -14.00 3.29 1.84
CA ALA A 2 -12.55 3.49 1.86
C ALA A 2 -12.17 4.51 0.78
N LEU A 3 -11.21 5.39 1.10
CA LEU A 3 -10.80 6.53 0.28
C LEU A 3 -10.38 6.16 -1.16
N LEU A 4 -9.86 4.95 -1.36
CA LEU A 4 -9.34 4.45 -2.64
C LEU A 4 -10.30 3.49 -3.36
N GLY A 5 -11.54 3.34 -2.88
CA GLY A 5 -12.46 2.32 -3.40
C GLY A 5 -12.04 0.88 -3.06
N PRO A 6 -12.72 -0.14 -3.62
CA PRO A 6 -12.41 -1.55 -3.37
C PRO A 6 -11.07 -1.95 -4.00
N LEU A 7 -10.45 -3.02 -3.47
CA LEU A 7 -9.30 -3.63 -4.15
C LEU A 7 -9.71 -4.19 -5.52
N PRO A 8 -8.89 -3.99 -6.57
CA PRO A 8 -9.15 -4.58 -7.88
C PRO A 8 -9.04 -6.11 -7.79
N LYS A 9 -9.94 -6.84 -8.44
CA LYS A 9 -9.78 -8.30 -8.55
C LYS A 9 -8.51 -8.60 -9.37
N PRO A 10 -7.74 -9.64 -9.04
CA PRO A 10 -7.99 -10.67 -8.02
C PRO A 10 -7.33 -10.41 -6.66
N TRP A 11 -6.99 -9.16 -6.33
CA TRP A 11 -6.23 -8.82 -5.13
C TRP A 11 -7.04 -8.98 -3.83
N HIS A 12 -6.39 -9.46 -2.78
CA HIS A 12 -6.90 -9.45 -1.40
C HIS A 12 -5.83 -9.03 -0.38
N VAL A 13 -6.26 -8.73 0.85
CA VAL A 13 -5.37 -8.37 1.96
C VAL A 13 -5.13 -9.58 2.85
N GLU A 14 -3.88 -9.79 3.25
CA GLU A 14 -3.48 -10.71 4.29
C GLU A 14 -2.81 -9.94 5.44
N LEU A 15 -3.24 -10.23 6.67
CA LEU A 15 -2.60 -9.73 7.88
C LEU A 15 -1.72 -10.85 8.45
N THR A 16 -0.45 -10.55 8.67
CA THR A 16 0.49 -11.48 9.28
C THR A 16 1.06 -10.87 10.54
N VAL A 17 1.09 -11.63 11.63
CA VAL A 17 1.80 -11.23 12.85
C VAL A 17 3.30 -11.39 12.61
N GLY A 18 4.04 -10.30 12.81
CA GLY A 18 5.50 -10.25 12.73
C GLY A 18 6.15 -10.49 14.10
N HIS A 19 7.33 -9.93 14.32
CA HIS A 19 7.97 -9.98 15.63
C HIS A 19 7.13 -9.22 16.68
N GLY A 20 6.82 -9.86 17.81
CA GLY A 20 5.90 -9.31 18.83
C GLY A 20 4.43 -9.32 18.39
N ASN A 21 3.67 -8.29 18.75
CA ASN A 21 2.27 -8.10 18.33
C ASN A 21 2.13 -7.35 16.99
N ARG A 22 3.24 -7.09 16.29
CA ARG A 22 3.23 -6.21 15.13
C ARG A 22 2.45 -6.83 13.97
N LEU A 23 1.48 -6.09 13.42
CA LEU A 23 0.70 -6.54 12.27
C LEU A 23 1.34 -6.03 10.98
N SER A 24 1.72 -6.95 10.10
CA SER A 24 2.13 -6.66 8.74
C SER A 24 0.98 -6.87 7.78
N VAL A 25 0.72 -5.84 6.96
CA VAL A 25 -0.29 -5.87 5.89
C VAL A 25 0.38 -6.28 4.59
N TRP A 26 -0.18 -7.28 3.91
CA TRP A 26 0.25 -7.76 2.60
C TRP A 26 -0.91 -7.69 1.60
N PHE A 27 -0.63 -7.24 0.39
CA PHE A 27 -1.52 -7.33 -0.76
C PHE A 27 -1.10 -8.54 -1.60
N VAL A 28 -2.07 -9.40 -1.91
CA VAL A 28 -1.81 -10.67 -2.59
C VAL A 28 -2.65 -10.76 -3.86
N ASP A 29 -1.99 -10.91 -5.00
CA ASP A 29 -2.58 -11.28 -6.27
C ASP A 29 -2.53 -12.81 -6.39
N GLN A 30 -3.69 -13.45 -6.53
CA GLN A 30 -3.78 -14.90 -6.71
C GLN A 30 -3.31 -15.41 -8.08
N GLY A 31 -2.84 -14.53 -8.97
CA GLY A 31 -2.16 -14.91 -10.22
C GLY A 31 -3.06 -15.64 -11.21
N ARG A 32 -4.39 -15.53 -11.09
CA ARG A 32 -5.32 -16.13 -12.06
C ARG A 32 -5.20 -15.39 -13.38
N ARG A 33 -4.59 -16.04 -14.37
CA ARG A 33 -4.47 -15.53 -15.73
C ARG A 33 -5.32 -16.38 -16.64
N SER A 34 -5.98 -15.76 -17.61
CA SER A 34 -6.60 -16.52 -18.71
C SER A 34 -5.53 -16.70 -19.78
N ASP A 35 -5.34 -17.92 -20.27
CA ASP A 35 -4.57 -18.14 -21.49
C ASP A 35 -5.34 -17.70 -22.74
N ASP A 36 -4.70 -17.76 -23.90
CA ASP A 36 -5.28 -17.35 -25.19
C ASP A 36 -6.55 -18.17 -25.57
N ASP A 37 -6.73 -19.34 -24.95
CA ASP A 37 -7.91 -20.22 -25.09
C ASP A 37 -9.00 -19.93 -24.02
N GLY A 38 -8.82 -18.89 -23.19
CA GLY A 38 -9.76 -18.48 -22.14
C GLY A 38 -9.76 -19.39 -20.91
N LYS A 39 -8.81 -20.32 -20.80
CA LYS A 39 -8.67 -21.21 -19.65
C LYS A 39 -7.93 -20.48 -18.54
N ILE A 40 -8.53 -20.46 -17.35
CA ILE A 40 -7.91 -19.88 -16.17
C ILE A 40 -6.78 -20.80 -15.72
N THR A 41 -5.54 -20.32 -15.84
CA THR A 41 -4.35 -20.94 -15.28
C THR A 41 -4.00 -20.23 -13.97
N THR A 42 -3.64 -21.03 -12.96
CA THR A 42 -3.16 -20.51 -11.68
C THR A 42 -1.68 -20.20 -11.83
N GLY A 43 -1.33 -18.94 -12.06
CA GLY A 43 0.03 -18.46 -11.91
C GLY A 43 0.46 -18.47 -10.44
N SER A 44 1.76 -18.32 -10.19
CA SER A 44 2.26 -18.16 -8.82
C SER A 44 1.71 -16.87 -8.21
N PRO A 45 1.22 -16.90 -6.96
CA PRO A 45 0.70 -15.71 -6.31
C PRO A 45 1.80 -14.67 -6.11
N VAL A 46 1.48 -13.40 -6.33
CA VAL A 46 2.38 -12.27 -6.10
C VAL A 46 1.98 -11.61 -4.77
N ARG A 47 2.91 -11.54 -3.81
CA ARG A 47 2.71 -10.85 -2.53
C ARG A 47 3.56 -9.57 -2.51
N THR A 48 2.96 -8.45 -2.13
CA THR A 48 3.65 -7.16 -2.00
C THR A 48 3.15 -6.38 -0.78
N ARG A 49 3.96 -5.44 -0.29
CA ARG A 49 3.56 -4.46 0.74
C ARG A 49 3.00 -3.17 0.16
N GLU A 50 3.06 -3.03 -1.16
CA GLU A 50 2.57 -1.86 -1.90
C GLU A 50 1.12 -2.11 -2.30
N ASP A 51 0.24 -1.13 -2.04
CA ASP A 51 -1.18 -1.24 -2.39
C ASP A 51 -1.33 -1.18 -3.92
N PRO A 52 -1.95 -2.19 -4.56
CA PRO A 52 -2.11 -2.21 -6.01
C PRO A 52 -2.92 -1.03 -6.56
N ARG A 53 -3.74 -0.39 -5.73
CA ARG A 53 -4.47 0.84 -6.10
C ARG A 53 -3.55 2.05 -6.26
N LEU A 54 -2.30 1.95 -5.85
CA LEU A 54 -1.32 3.03 -5.83
C LEU A 54 -0.18 2.84 -6.86
N MET A 55 -0.14 1.71 -7.59
CA MET A 55 0.98 1.36 -8.49
C MET A 55 1.18 2.32 -9.67
N ASP A 56 0.12 2.98 -10.15
CA ASP A 56 0.20 3.88 -11.31
C ASP A 56 0.71 5.28 -10.98
N VAL A 57 1.06 5.55 -9.71
CA VAL A 57 1.50 6.88 -9.32
C VAL A 57 3.03 6.93 -9.27
N PRO A 58 3.67 7.90 -9.96
CA PRO A 58 5.12 8.10 -9.93
C PRO A 58 5.59 8.70 -8.59
N LEU A 59 5.04 8.23 -7.47
CA LEU A 59 5.49 8.59 -6.15
C LEU A 59 6.55 7.58 -5.73
N THR A 60 7.75 8.09 -5.64
CA THR A 60 9.00 7.38 -5.43
C THR A 60 9.15 6.80 -4.03
N GLY A 61 8.11 6.81 -3.20
CA GLY A 61 8.13 6.28 -1.85
C GLY A 61 8.05 4.76 -1.84
N ARG A 62 9.13 4.05 -1.47
CA ARG A 62 8.99 2.64 -1.05
C ARG A 62 8.60 2.61 0.41
N ARG A 63 7.62 1.78 0.79
CA ARG A 63 7.39 1.45 2.20
C ARG A 63 8.68 0.83 2.76
N GLY A 64 9.33 1.55 3.65
CA GLY A 64 10.51 1.08 4.35
C GLY A 64 10.11 -0.01 5.33
N GLY A 65 10.99 -0.99 5.50
CA GLY A 65 10.91 -1.92 6.61
C GLY A 65 12.32 -2.18 7.11
N GLY A 66 12.49 -2.17 8.43
CA GLY A 66 13.54 -2.92 9.10
C GLY A 66 14.92 -2.28 9.25
N GLU A 67 15.06 -0.95 9.33
CA GLU A 67 16.29 -0.37 9.93
C GLU A 67 15.89 0.54 11.10
N GLY A 68 16.06 0.02 12.33
CA GLY A 68 15.83 0.78 13.58
C GLY A 68 14.51 0.51 14.31
N GLU A 69 13.83 -0.62 14.04
CA GLU A 69 12.57 -0.97 14.72
C GLU A 69 12.85 -1.51 16.13
N GLU A 70 12.35 -0.83 17.16
CA GLU A 70 12.51 -1.23 18.56
C GLU A 70 11.24 -1.93 19.09
N ALA A 71 11.39 -2.69 20.19
CA ALA A 71 10.29 -3.45 20.77
C ALA A 71 9.14 -2.57 21.29
N ASP A 72 9.42 -1.29 21.56
CA ASP A 72 8.46 -0.29 22.06
C ASP A 72 7.73 0.46 20.93
N ASP A 73 8.03 0.17 19.66
CA ASP A 73 7.33 0.80 18.54
C ASP A 73 5.85 0.38 18.48
N PRO A 74 4.94 1.28 18.06
CA PRO A 74 3.52 0.95 17.90
C PRO A 74 3.30 -0.26 16.98
N GLU A 75 2.29 -1.08 17.31
CA GLU A 75 1.92 -2.30 16.56
C GLU A 75 1.66 -2.04 15.06
N VAL A 76 1.33 -0.80 14.70
CA VAL A 76 1.15 -0.33 13.32
C VAL A 76 2.01 0.91 13.08
N PHE A 77 3.31 0.72 12.94
CA PHE A 77 4.25 1.76 12.49
C PHE A 77 4.79 1.45 11.09
N ASN A 78 4.81 2.45 10.20
CA ASN A 78 5.44 2.37 8.88
C ASN A 78 6.02 3.74 8.51
N TYR A 79 7.07 3.71 7.69
CA TYR A 79 7.66 4.89 7.07
C TYR A 79 7.82 4.66 5.58
N PHE A 80 7.91 5.75 4.83
CA PHE A 80 8.04 5.76 3.39
C PHE A 80 9.29 6.53 3.03
N ARG A 81 10.17 5.91 2.23
CA ARG A 81 11.39 6.55 1.76
C ARG A 81 11.27 6.89 0.30
N ASN A 82 11.36 8.17 -0.02
CA ASN A 82 11.43 8.67 -1.39
C ASN A 82 12.74 8.20 -2.04
N ARG A 83 12.65 7.46 -3.14
CA ARG A 83 13.81 6.91 -3.88
C ARG A 83 14.66 7.98 -4.56
N ASN A 84 14.07 9.12 -4.92
CA ASN A 84 14.76 10.19 -5.65
C ASN A 84 15.47 11.15 -4.70
N THR A 85 14.81 11.53 -3.61
CA THR A 85 15.36 12.50 -2.64
C THR A 85 16.01 11.84 -1.43
N GLY A 86 15.73 10.57 -1.18
CA GLY A 86 16.15 9.85 0.02
C GLY A 86 15.36 10.20 1.27
N GLU A 87 14.44 11.17 1.19
CA GLU A 87 13.62 11.68 2.29
C GLU A 87 12.73 10.58 2.88
N VAL A 88 12.61 10.56 4.21
CA VAL A 88 11.78 9.61 4.95
C VAL A 88 10.62 10.36 5.58
N VAL A 89 9.41 9.91 5.30
CA VAL A 89 8.17 10.43 5.87
C VAL A 89 7.42 9.32 6.59
N ASN A 90 6.69 9.66 7.65
CA ASN A 90 5.86 8.72 8.41
C ASN A 90 4.42 8.62 7.87
N SER A 91 4.08 9.42 6.87
CA SER A 91 2.81 9.38 6.14
C SER A 91 3.03 8.78 4.75
N ASP A 92 2.02 8.07 4.24
CA ASP A 92 2.08 7.58 2.86
C ASP A 92 1.98 8.77 1.90
N PRO A 93 3.02 9.08 1.10
CA PRO A 93 2.98 10.21 0.17
C PRO A 93 1.87 10.03 -0.88
N CYS A 94 1.47 8.79 -1.17
CA CYS A 94 0.34 8.50 -2.03
C CYS A 94 -1.01 8.88 -1.40
N MET A 95 -1.07 9.13 -0.10
CA MET A 95 -2.28 9.53 0.61
C MET A 95 -2.33 11.03 0.91
N MET A 96 -1.37 11.81 0.40
CA MET A 96 -1.42 13.26 0.50
C MET A 96 -2.62 13.82 -0.27
N PRO A 97 -3.24 14.92 0.20
CA PRO A 97 -4.39 15.53 -0.47
C PRO A 97 -4.14 15.77 -1.97
N GLU A 98 -2.97 16.29 -2.32
CA GLU A 98 -2.58 16.60 -3.69
C GLU A 98 -2.52 15.33 -4.56
N ALA A 99 -2.02 14.23 -4.01
CA ALA A 99 -1.95 12.94 -4.69
C ALA A 99 -3.35 12.31 -4.89
N LEU A 100 -4.26 12.52 -3.93
CA LEU A 100 -5.64 12.05 -4.02
C LEU A 100 -6.46 12.89 -5.02
N GLU A 101 -6.28 14.21 -5.02
CA GLU A 101 -6.88 15.13 -6.00
C GLU A 101 -6.44 14.78 -7.43
N ALA A 102 -5.14 14.50 -7.65
CA ALA A 102 -4.61 14.08 -8.95
C ALA A 102 -5.21 12.75 -9.45
N ARG A 103 -5.71 11.89 -8.54
CA ARG A 103 -6.42 10.65 -8.89
C ARG A 103 -7.91 10.84 -9.14
N GLY A 104 -8.42 12.07 -9.05
CA GLY A 104 -9.84 12.35 -9.17
C GLY A 104 -10.66 11.88 -7.97
N VAL A 105 -10.05 11.69 -6.80
CA VAL A 105 -10.79 11.42 -5.57
C VAL A 105 -11.64 12.64 -5.23
N SER A 106 -12.94 12.51 -5.43
CA SER A 106 -13.92 13.57 -5.13
C SER A 106 -14.30 13.59 -3.65
N GLY A 107 -14.59 14.77 -3.11
CA GLY A 107 -15.15 14.92 -1.76
C GLY A 107 -14.11 15.03 -0.63
N LEU A 108 -12.87 15.38 -0.95
CA LEU A 108 -11.86 15.73 0.05
C LEU A 108 -12.26 17.00 0.81
N GLN A 109 -12.11 16.97 2.13
CA GLN A 109 -12.38 18.10 3.01
C GLN A 109 -11.11 18.45 3.80
N ARG A 110 -10.81 19.74 3.92
CA ARG A 110 -9.70 20.26 4.71
C ARG A 110 -10.24 20.86 5.99
N PHE A 111 -9.58 20.60 7.11
CA PHE A 111 -9.92 21.13 8.42
C PHE A 111 -8.72 21.92 8.95
N ALA A 112 -8.98 23.06 9.59
CA ALA A 112 -7.95 23.81 10.31
C ALA A 112 -7.80 23.22 11.71
N LEU A 113 -6.56 23.08 12.18
CA LEU A 113 -6.32 22.87 13.60
C LEU A 113 -6.61 24.19 14.32
N ILE A 114 -7.42 24.11 15.39
CA ILE A 114 -7.75 25.24 16.26
C ILE A 114 -6.86 25.22 17.49
#